data_AF-A0ABD5KZY3-F1
#
_entry.id   AF-A0ABD5KZY3-F1
#
_cell.length_a   1.000
_cell.length_b   1.000
_cell.length_c   1.000
_cell.angle_alpha   90.00
_cell.angle_beta   90.00
_cell.angle_gamma   90.00
#
_symmetry.space_group_name_H-M   'P 1'
#
loop_
_entity.id
_entity.type
_entity.pdbx_description
1 polymer ?
#
loop_
_entity_poly.entity_id
_entity_poly.type
_entity_poly.pdbx_seq_one_letter_code
_entity_poly.pdbx_strand_id
1 'polypeptide(L)'
;MDINKGKQKLELMKGLLLIAKISIASGVSWELAKMLGSKHPYLAPLTVILSIQETIQHSAVYAFYRIIGTLFGIAATIFIIKHVEVNGWTIGLLLTMGMVLPVVLRLHKTIIHQIALTILLVFVFVHKTNYYVSDRIRDTIIGALVAIIVHIIIVPPNYVKEARRTLTQFGIDLGQLFEKVAYWVNNNCTFVEGENLIDDTTNLLQELHQVEKELRKAEKSLRLNPFGRNKKQQLKQNEQFLFQLKHGYTYISSVLTTFNDWSKTNSLPTVDGQKWAVQLQVLGEYITEQANKNVENYSIKKSSLDVLDLSSIPLQIRIPPELESQRYQLSLYNDTLKLIDKLKAK
;
A
#
# COMPACT_ATOMS: atom_id res chain seq x y z
N MET A 1 -11.68 -29.45 -8.38
CA MET A 1 -10.35 -30.01 -8.03
C MET A 1 -9.18 -29.20 -8.63
N ASP A 2 -9.38 -28.41 -9.69
CA ASP A 2 -8.30 -27.65 -10.36
C ASP A 2 -7.85 -26.33 -9.71
N ILE A 3 -8.72 -25.67 -8.92
CA ILE A 3 -8.38 -24.41 -8.24
C ILE A 3 -7.22 -24.60 -7.24
N ASN A 4 -7.12 -25.79 -6.64
CA ASN A 4 -6.08 -26.11 -5.66
C ASN A 4 -4.70 -26.32 -6.31
N LYS A 5 -4.67 -26.91 -7.52
CA LYS A 5 -3.43 -27.10 -8.29
C LYS A 5 -2.81 -25.76 -8.73
N GLY A 6 -3.64 -24.78 -9.09
CA GLY A 6 -3.18 -23.44 -9.48
C GLY A 6 -2.51 -22.67 -8.33
N LYS A 7 -3.14 -22.66 -7.14
CA LYS A 7 -2.56 -22.05 -5.93
C LYS A 7 -1.26 -22.74 -5.51
N GLN A 8 -1.23 -24.07 -5.54
CA GLN A 8 -0.04 -24.85 -5.20
C GLN A 8 1.14 -24.57 -6.14
N LYS A 9 0.89 -24.47 -7.46
CA LYS A 9 1.92 -24.11 -8.44
C LYS A 9 2.46 -22.69 -8.21
N LEU A 10 1.60 -21.73 -7.85
CA LEU A 10 2.02 -20.36 -7.57
C LEU A 10 2.92 -20.27 -6.32
N GLU A 11 2.56 -20.96 -5.24
CA GLU A 11 3.37 -21.01 -4.03
C GLU A 11 4.73 -21.69 -4.28
N LEU A 12 4.76 -22.77 -5.08
CA LEU A 12 6.00 -23.39 -5.53
C LEU A 12 6.88 -22.43 -6.34
N MET A 13 6.29 -21.67 -7.27
CA MET A 13 7.05 -20.67 -8.05
C MET A 13 7.60 -19.55 -7.19
N LYS A 14 6.84 -19.05 -6.19
CA LYS A 14 7.33 -18.04 -5.24
C LYS A 14 8.49 -18.58 -4.41
N GLY A 15 8.37 -19.81 -3.90
CA GLY A 15 9.43 -20.49 -3.15
C GLY A 15 10.70 -20.66 -3.98
N LEU A 16 10.59 -21.16 -5.21
CA LEU A 16 11.72 -21.30 -6.12
C LEU A 16 12.39 -19.96 -6.45
N LEU A 17 11.60 -18.90 -6.65
CA LEU A 17 12.12 -17.55 -6.86
C LEU A 17 12.86 -17.02 -5.63
N LEU A 18 12.34 -17.26 -4.43
CA LEU A 18 13.00 -16.89 -3.18
C LEU A 18 14.35 -17.62 -3.03
N ILE A 19 14.37 -18.93 -3.29
CA ILE A 19 15.60 -19.74 -3.26
C ILE A 19 16.62 -19.18 -4.26
N ALA A 20 16.20 -18.90 -5.50
CA ALA A 20 17.09 -18.33 -6.52
C ALA A 20 17.68 -16.98 -6.09
N LYS A 21 16.87 -16.09 -5.50
CA LYS A 21 17.35 -14.80 -4.97
C LYS A 21 18.43 -15.01 -3.91
N ILE A 22 18.16 -15.88 -2.93
CA ILE A 22 19.08 -16.13 -1.82
C ILE A 22 20.39 -16.72 -2.36
N SER A 23 20.33 -17.67 -3.28
CA SER A 23 21.51 -18.31 -3.87
C SER A 23 22.36 -17.31 -4.66
N ILE A 24 21.76 -16.50 -5.54
CA ILE A 24 22.47 -15.50 -6.33
C ILE A 24 23.07 -14.41 -5.43
N ALA A 25 22.26 -13.85 -4.52
CA ALA A 25 22.74 -12.82 -3.60
C ALA A 25 23.87 -13.33 -2.70
N SER A 26 23.78 -14.59 -2.25
CA SER A 26 24.84 -15.23 -1.46
C SER A 26 26.15 -15.31 -2.24
N GLY A 27 26.12 -15.85 -3.46
CA GLY A 27 27.32 -15.91 -4.31
C GLY A 27 27.94 -14.54 -4.57
N VAL A 28 27.12 -13.54 -4.93
CA VAL A 28 27.58 -12.16 -5.15
C VAL A 28 28.18 -11.55 -3.89
N SER A 29 27.55 -11.75 -2.73
CA SER A 29 28.04 -11.20 -1.46
C SER A 29 29.37 -11.81 -1.02
N TRP A 30 29.60 -13.09 -1.30
CA TRP A 30 30.87 -13.77 -1.02
C TRP A 30 32.01 -13.17 -1.84
N GLU A 31 31.81 -13.06 -3.15
CA GLU A 31 32.82 -12.49 -4.05
C GLU A 31 33.13 -11.03 -3.70
N LEU A 32 32.11 -10.22 -3.42
CA LEU A 32 32.31 -8.85 -2.97
C LEU A 32 33.05 -8.74 -1.63
N ALA A 33 32.75 -9.61 -0.67
CA ALA A 33 33.46 -9.66 0.60
C ALA A 33 34.95 -10.01 0.41
N LYS A 34 35.27 -10.97 -0.45
CA LYS A 34 36.66 -11.29 -0.82
C LYS A 34 37.36 -10.11 -1.48
N MET A 35 36.71 -9.48 -2.48
CA MET A 35 37.27 -8.33 -3.19
C MET A 35 37.57 -7.15 -2.25
N LEU A 36 36.73 -6.96 -1.22
CA LEU A 36 36.91 -5.93 -0.19
C LEU A 36 37.86 -6.37 0.95
N GLY A 37 38.59 -7.46 0.76
CA GLY A 37 39.69 -7.89 1.63
C GLY A 37 39.27 -8.75 2.83
N SER A 38 38.11 -9.42 2.79
CA SER A 38 37.68 -10.30 3.89
C SER A 38 38.48 -11.59 3.97
N LYS A 39 38.90 -11.94 5.19
CA LYS A 39 39.46 -13.26 5.51
C LYS A 39 38.37 -14.26 5.86
N HIS A 40 37.14 -13.80 6.10
CA HIS A 40 35.99 -14.62 6.47
C HIS A 40 34.77 -14.33 5.58
N PRO A 41 34.89 -14.42 4.24
CA PRO A 41 33.84 -13.99 3.30
C PRO A 41 32.49 -14.70 3.48
N TYR A 42 32.46 -15.85 4.16
CA TYR A 42 31.24 -16.59 4.50
C TYR A 42 30.27 -15.80 5.40
N LEU A 43 30.73 -14.76 6.10
CA LEU A 43 29.89 -13.92 6.96
C LEU A 43 28.93 -13.04 6.13
N ALA A 44 29.28 -12.72 4.88
CA ALA A 44 28.44 -11.92 3.98
C ALA A 44 27.21 -12.71 3.46
N PRO A 45 27.35 -13.94 2.92
CA PRO A 45 26.20 -14.79 2.58
C PRO A 45 25.33 -15.14 3.78
N LEU A 46 25.94 -15.40 4.95
CA LEU A 46 25.18 -15.57 6.18
C LEU A 46 24.29 -14.35 6.43
N THR A 47 24.81 -13.15 6.13
CA THR A 47 24.03 -11.91 6.23
C THR A 47 22.89 -11.86 5.22
N VAL A 48 23.15 -12.19 3.96
CA VAL A 48 22.13 -12.29 2.92
C VAL A 48 20.98 -13.21 3.32
N ILE A 49 21.29 -14.42 3.78
CA ILE A 49 20.29 -15.48 4.03
C ILE A 49 19.27 -15.06 5.09
N LEU A 50 19.69 -14.44 6.20
CA LEU A 50 18.73 -13.99 7.23
C LEU A 50 18.14 -12.60 6.96
N SER A 51 18.66 -11.86 5.98
CA SER A 51 18.16 -10.52 5.63
C SER A 51 17.15 -10.54 4.48
N ILE A 52 17.22 -11.48 3.54
CA ILE A 52 16.20 -11.60 2.48
C ILE A 52 14.91 -12.16 3.08
N GLN A 53 13.84 -11.38 2.96
CA GLN A 53 12.48 -11.72 3.37
C GLN A 53 11.55 -11.75 2.14
N GLU A 54 10.25 -11.96 2.34
CA GLU A 54 9.27 -11.98 1.25
C GLU A 54 9.11 -10.62 0.55
N THR A 55 9.26 -9.52 1.30
CA THR A 55 9.14 -8.15 0.78
C THR A 55 10.44 -7.35 0.96
N ILE A 56 10.62 -6.33 0.12
CA ILE A 56 11.79 -5.44 0.17
C ILE A 56 11.81 -4.66 1.50
N GLN A 57 10.66 -4.17 1.96
CA GLN A 57 10.55 -3.42 3.22
C GLN A 57 10.98 -4.29 4.41
N HIS A 58 10.45 -5.52 4.51
CA HIS A 58 10.87 -6.44 5.56
C HIS A 58 12.36 -6.79 5.43
N SER A 59 12.86 -6.99 4.20
CA SER A 59 14.28 -7.28 3.99
C SER A 59 15.18 -6.14 4.44
N ALA A 60 14.81 -4.89 4.15
CA ALA A 60 15.55 -3.70 4.55
C ALA A 60 15.56 -3.54 6.08
N VAL A 61 14.40 -3.72 6.73
CA VAL A 61 14.29 -3.68 8.19
C VAL A 61 15.14 -4.78 8.84
N TYR A 62 15.11 -6.00 8.31
CA TYR A 62 15.93 -7.11 8.82
C TYR A 62 17.42 -6.91 8.59
N ALA A 63 17.81 -6.37 7.44
CA ALA A 63 19.19 -5.95 7.16
C ALA A 63 19.67 -4.89 8.15
N PHE A 64 18.82 -3.92 8.48
CA PHE A 64 19.14 -2.90 9.48
C PHE A 64 19.27 -3.48 10.89
N TYR A 65 18.33 -4.33 11.30
CA TYR A 65 18.43 -5.08 12.57
C TYR A 65 19.69 -5.95 12.64
N ARG A 66 20.14 -6.47 11.49
CA ARG A 66 21.38 -7.22 11.37
C ARG A 66 22.59 -6.40 11.77
N ILE A 67 22.71 -5.21 11.18
CA ILE A 67 23.83 -4.28 11.40
C ILE A 67 23.84 -3.86 12.87
N ILE A 68 22.70 -3.37 13.38
CA ILE A 68 22.57 -2.96 14.79
C ILE A 68 22.92 -4.10 15.74
N GLY A 69 22.30 -5.28 15.55
CA GLY A 69 22.54 -6.42 16.42
C GLY A 69 23.98 -6.91 16.38
N THR A 70 24.65 -6.80 15.24
CA THR A 70 26.08 -7.11 15.11
C THR A 70 26.94 -6.12 15.88
N LEU A 71 26.68 -4.82 15.78
CA LEU A 71 27.43 -3.80 16.53
C LEU A 71 27.25 -3.99 18.05
N PHE A 72 26.02 -4.19 18.52
CA PHE A 72 25.76 -4.43 19.94
C PHE A 72 26.39 -5.74 20.43
N GLY A 73 26.28 -6.83 19.65
CA GLY A 73 26.89 -8.10 20.01
C GLY A 73 28.42 -8.01 20.11
N ILE A 74 29.06 -7.31 19.17
CA ILE A 74 30.50 -7.05 19.21
C ILE A 74 30.86 -6.21 20.44
N ALA A 75 30.13 -5.12 20.70
CA ALA A 75 30.36 -4.26 21.85
C ALA A 75 30.28 -5.05 23.18
N ALA A 76 29.25 -5.90 23.33
CA ALA A 76 29.11 -6.75 24.52
C ALA A 76 30.26 -7.75 24.69
N THR A 77 30.85 -8.22 23.58
CA THR A 77 31.87 -9.28 23.60
C THR A 77 33.28 -8.72 23.84
N ILE A 78 33.62 -7.58 23.23
CA ILE A 78 34.99 -7.00 23.28
C ILE A 78 35.46 -6.73 24.71
N PHE A 79 34.59 -6.28 25.61
CA PHE A 79 34.95 -6.01 27.01
C PHE A 79 35.30 -7.27 27.80
N ILE A 80 34.70 -8.41 27.45
CA ILE A 80 34.78 -9.65 28.24
C ILE A 80 35.83 -10.62 27.69
N ILE A 81 36.12 -10.57 26.37
CA ILE A 81 37.11 -11.43 25.69
C ILE A 81 38.48 -11.47 26.35
N LYS A 82 38.95 -10.35 26.93
CA LYS A 82 40.29 -10.27 27.52
C LYS A 82 40.39 -10.91 28.91
N HIS A 83 39.25 -11.19 29.55
CA HIS A 83 39.20 -11.55 30.96
C HIS A 83 38.75 -12.99 31.20
N VAL A 84 38.26 -13.69 30.18
CA VAL A 84 37.53 -14.95 30.34
C VAL A 84 37.84 -15.94 29.22
N GLU A 85 38.06 -17.20 29.58
CA GLU A 85 38.25 -18.29 28.62
C GLU A 85 36.92 -18.78 28.01
N VAL A 86 37.01 -19.40 26.83
CA VAL A 86 35.84 -19.91 26.12
C VAL A 86 35.35 -21.23 26.75
N ASN A 87 34.23 -21.17 27.46
CA ASN A 87 33.53 -22.32 28.06
C ASN A 87 32.00 -22.13 27.90
N GLY A 88 31.22 -23.20 27.95
CA GLY A 88 29.75 -23.16 27.86
C GLY A 88 29.10 -22.25 28.89
N TRP A 89 29.60 -22.25 30.14
CA TRP A 89 29.11 -21.35 31.19
C TRP A 89 29.40 -19.88 30.91
N THR A 90 30.60 -19.57 30.40
CA THR A 90 30.98 -18.19 30.09
C THR A 90 30.20 -17.66 28.90
N ILE A 91 29.95 -18.50 27.89
CA ILE A 91 29.04 -18.19 26.77
C ILE A 91 27.61 -17.93 27.29
N GLY A 92 27.06 -18.81 28.12
CA GLY A 92 25.69 -18.65 28.63
C GLY A 92 25.49 -17.36 29.43
N LEU A 93 26.46 -17.02 30.27
CA LEU A 93 26.47 -15.78 31.05
C LEU A 93 26.60 -14.56 30.13
N LEU A 94 27.51 -14.59 29.16
CA LEU A 94 27.72 -13.49 28.21
C LEU A 94 26.48 -13.24 27.33
N LEU A 95 25.85 -14.31 26.85
CA LEU A 95 24.59 -14.26 26.10
C LEU A 95 23.49 -13.62 26.94
N THR A 96 23.37 -14.02 28.21
CA THR A 96 22.39 -13.47 29.14
C THR A 96 22.61 -11.97 29.33
N MET A 97 23.83 -11.55 29.68
CA MET A 97 24.17 -10.14 29.88
C MET A 97 23.95 -9.31 28.60
N GLY A 98 24.40 -9.80 27.45
CA GLY A 98 24.28 -9.09 26.18
C GLY A 98 22.84 -8.94 25.68
N MET A 99 21.95 -9.87 26.05
CA MET A 99 20.53 -9.83 25.66
C MET A 99 19.63 -9.11 26.67
N VAL A 100 20.05 -8.90 27.92
CA VAL A 100 19.25 -8.16 28.90
C VAL A 100 18.99 -6.71 28.44
N LEU A 101 20.03 -6.02 27.99
CA LEU A 101 19.93 -4.62 27.56
C LEU A 101 18.89 -4.39 26.43
N PRO A 102 18.93 -5.10 25.29
CA PRO A 102 17.95 -4.92 24.22
C PRO A 102 16.51 -5.30 24.65
N VAL A 103 16.35 -6.23 25.62
CA VAL A 103 15.03 -6.56 26.19
C VAL A 103 14.49 -5.39 27.01
N VAL A 104 15.31 -4.79 27.88
CA VAL A 104 14.92 -3.64 28.71
C VAL A 104 14.54 -2.43 27.84
N LEU A 105 15.27 -2.22 26.75
CA LEU A 105 15.00 -1.16 25.77
C LEU A 105 13.82 -1.47 24.82
N ARG A 106 13.14 -2.62 25.00
CA ARG A 106 12.03 -3.09 24.15
C ARG A 106 12.38 -3.14 22.66
N LEU A 107 13.62 -3.53 22.33
CA LEU A 107 14.06 -3.68 20.94
C LEU A 107 13.38 -4.88 20.27
N HIS A 108 13.34 -4.85 18.93
CA HIS A 108 12.74 -5.91 18.13
C HIS A 108 13.42 -7.27 18.37
N LYS A 109 12.64 -8.36 18.45
CA LYS A 109 13.14 -9.72 18.76
C LYS A 109 14.28 -10.17 17.84
N THR A 110 14.23 -9.80 16.56
CA THR A 110 15.31 -10.07 15.58
C THR A 110 16.66 -9.49 16.02
N ILE A 111 16.66 -8.30 16.64
CA ILE A 111 17.89 -7.67 17.14
C ILE A 111 18.47 -8.52 18.28
N ILE A 112 17.62 -9.00 19.19
CA ILE A 112 18.03 -9.86 20.32
C ILE A 112 18.70 -11.14 19.81
N HIS A 113 18.08 -11.84 18.85
CA HIS A 113 18.65 -13.04 18.24
C HIS A 113 19.97 -12.75 17.50
N GLN A 114 20.07 -11.60 16.83
CA GLN A 114 21.29 -11.21 16.14
C GLN A 114 22.44 -10.87 17.11
N ILE A 115 22.13 -10.23 18.24
CA ILE A 115 23.08 -9.98 19.33
C ILE A 115 23.60 -11.31 19.85
N ALA A 116 22.70 -12.26 20.16
CA ALA A 116 23.07 -13.60 20.62
C ALA A 116 24.01 -14.32 19.64
N LEU A 117 23.63 -14.36 18.37
CA LEU A 117 24.40 -15.00 17.30
C LEU A 117 25.78 -14.34 17.15
N THR A 118 25.84 -13.02 17.25
CA THR A 118 27.10 -12.28 17.12
C THR A 118 28.00 -12.50 18.33
N ILE A 119 27.46 -12.48 19.55
CA ILE A 119 28.20 -12.80 20.78
C ILE A 119 28.84 -14.17 20.68
N LEU A 120 28.04 -15.20 20.36
CA LEU A 120 28.52 -16.57 20.25
C LEU A 120 29.67 -16.69 19.23
N LEU A 121 29.45 -16.17 18.02
CA LEU A 121 30.42 -16.30 16.94
C LEU A 121 31.69 -15.48 17.20
N VAL A 122 31.56 -14.23 17.65
CA VAL A 122 32.73 -13.39 17.92
C VAL A 122 33.53 -13.96 19.09
N PHE A 123 32.87 -14.36 20.18
CA PHE A 123 33.56 -14.93 21.34
C PHE A 123 34.34 -16.20 21.00
N VAL A 124 33.79 -17.08 20.16
CA VAL A 124 34.45 -18.34 19.78
C VAL A 124 35.60 -18.13 18.78
N PHE A 125 35.44 -17.22 17.81
CA PHE A 125 36.40 -17.09 16.70
C PHE A 125 37.44 -15.99 16.86
N VAL A 126 37.23 -15.03 17.76
CA VAL A 126 38.20 -13.95 18.01
C VAL A 126 39.55 -14.48 18.52
N HIS A 127 39.55 -15.55 19.33
CA HIS A 127 40.79 -16.17 19.82
C HIS A 127 41.53 -16.94 18.73
N LYS A 128 40.86 -17.24 17.60
CA LYS A 128 41.45 -17.96 16.47
C LYS A 128 42.01 -17.02 15.41
N THR A 129 41.44 -15.81 15.26
CA THR A 129 41.86 -14.86 14.23
C THR A 129 41.66 -13.40 14.68
N ASN A 130 42.67 -12.56 14.49
CA ASN A 130 42.63 -11.15 14.88
C ASN A 130 41.68 -10.30 14.00
N TYR A 131 41.34 -10.76 12.80
CA TYR A 131 40.51 -10.03 11.84
C TYR A 131 39.01 -10.33 11.98
N TYR A 132 38.61 -11.26 12.86
CA TYR A 132 37.23 -11.73 12.91
C TYR A 132 36.23 -10.60 13.18
N VAL A 133 36.55 -9.71 14.12
CA VAL A 133 35.66 -8.61 14.52
C VAL A 133 35.46 -7.63 13.36
N SER A 134 36.55 -7.21 12.70
CA SER A 134 36.47 -6.28 11.56
C SER A 134 35.76 -6.90 10.37
N ASP A 135 36.05 -8.16 10.07
CA ASP A 135 35.39 -8.90 8.99
C ASP A 135 33.89 -9.06 9.29
N ARG A 136 33.52 -9.31 10.55
CA ARG A 136 32.11 -9.43 10.96
C ARG A 136 31.32 -8.15 10.69
N ILE A 137 31.86 -6.98 11.00
CA ILE A 137 31.19 -5.69 10.73
C ILE A 137 31.10 -5.48 9.21
N ARG A 138 32.24 -5.55 8.51
CA ARG A 138 32.31 -5.27 7.08
C ARG A 138 31.39 -6.20 6.28
N ASP A 139 31.48 -7.49 6.54
CA ASP A 139 30.77 -8.50 5.75
C ASP A 139 29.26 -8.50 6.06
N THR A 140 28.86 -8.12 7.28
CA THR A 140 27.46 -7.84 7.58
C THR A 140 26.92 -6.64 6.81
N ILE A 141 27.68 -5.56 6.68
CA ILE A 141 27.27 -4.41 5.85
C ILE A 141 27.18 -4.81 4.38
N ILE A 142 28.18 -5.53 3.85
CA ILE A 142 28.19 -6.00 2.46
C ILE A 142 26.99 -6.90 2.19
N GLY A 143 26.76 -7.92 3.01
CA GLY A 143 25.64 -8.84 2.82
C GLY A 143 24.28 -8.14 2.95
N ALA A 144 24.15 -7.16 3.85
CA ALA A 144 22.94 -6.35 3.99
C ALA A 144 22.64 -5.53 2.72
N LEU A 145 23.66 -4.86 2.17
CA LEU A 145 23.53 -4.10 0.93
C LEU A 145 23.19 -5.00 -0.27
N VAL A 146 23.90 -6.12 -0.43
CA VAL A 146 23.65 -7.09 -1.51
C VAL A 146 22.26 -7.68 -1.41
N ALA A 147 21.80 -8.04 -0.20
CA ALA A 147 20.44 -8.54 0.02
C ALA A 147 19.38 -7.56 -0.49
N ILE A 148 19.51 -6.27 -0.17
CA ILE A 148 18.56 -5.24 -0.58
C ILE A 148 18.64 -5.01 -2.10
N ILE A 149 19.84 -4.86 -2.67
CA ILE A 149 20.03 -4.59 -4.10
C ILE A 149 19.48 -5.73 -4.95
N VAL A 150 19.85 -6.98 -4.63
CA VAL A 150 19.40 -8.15 -5.38
C VAL A 150 17.88 -8.33 -5.24
N HIS A 151 17.31 -8.07 -4.07
CA HIS A 151 15.86 -8.14 -3.90
C HIS A 151 15.15 -7.11 -4.79
N ILE A 152 15.63 -5.87 -4.83
CA ILE A 152 15.08 -4.80 -5.70
C ILE A 152 15.15 -5.18 -7.19
N ILE A 153 16.27 -5.75 -7.63
CA ILE A 153 16.49 -6.11 -9.04
C ILE A 153 15.60 -7.30 -9.45
N ILE A 154 15.54 -8.36 -8.63
CA ILE A 154 14.85 -9.61 -9.00
C ILE A 154 13.34 -9.49 -8.83
N VAL A 155 12.85 -8.80 -7.79
CA VAL A 155 11.41 -8.57 -7.59
C VAL A 155 11.18 -7.10 -7.24
N PRO A 156 11.02 -6.23 -8.24
CA PRO A 156 10.76 -4.83 -7.99
C PRO A 156 9.42 -4.65 -7.24
N PRO A 157 9.34 -3.63 -6.36
CA PRO A 157 8.14 -3.37 -5.55
C PRO A 157 6.89 -3.25 -6.44
N ASN A 158 5.78 -3.84 -6.02
CA ASN A 158 4.56 -3.84 -6.83
C ASN A 158 3.69 -2.60 -6.57
N TYR A 159 4.18 -1.43 -6.97
CA TYR A 159 3.45 -0.16 -6.82
C TYR A 159 2.08 -0.15 -7.50
N VAL A 160 1.88 -0.96 -8.55
CA VAL A 160 0.57 -1.11 -9.21
C VAL A 160 -0.47 -1.71 -8.26
N LYS A 161 -0.07 -2.66 -7.41
CA LYS A 161 -0.97 -3.26 -6.41
C LYS A 161 -1.35 -2.24 -5.33
N GLU A 162 -0.39 -1.44 -4.90
CA GLU A 162 -0.63 -0.39 -3.91
C GLU A 162 -1.58 0.68 -4.46
N ALA A 163 -1.28 1.19 -5.66
CA ALA A 163 -2.13 2.16 -6.35
C ALA A 163 -3.57 1.62 -6.57
N ARG A 164 -3.70 0.33 -6.93
CA ARG A 164 -5.00 -0.35 -7.07
C ARG A 164 -5.76 -0.38 -5.75
N ARG A 165 -5.08 -0.68 -4.64
CA ARG A 165 -5.70 -0.74 -3.31
C ARG A 165 -6.25 0.63 -2.89
N THR A 166 -5.45 1.69 -3.03
CA THR A 166 -5.89 3.05 -2.71
C THR A 166 -7.04 3.49 -3.62
N LEU A 167 -6.99 3.15 -4.91
CA LEU A 167 -8.05 3.44 -5.87
C LEU A 167 -9.37 2.74 -5.53
N THR A 168 -9.32 1.46 -5.16
CA THR A 168 -10.51 0.74 -4.66
C THR A 168 -11.08 1.42 -3.43
N GLN A 169 -10.24 1.76 -2.45
CA GLN A 169 -10.69 2.37 -1.21
C GLN A 169 -11.45 3.67 -1.49
N PHE A 170 -10.85 4.55 -2.31
CA PHE A 170 -11.51 5.78 -2.78
C PHE A 170 -12.84 5.50 -3.50
N GLY A 171 -12.93 4.43 -4.30
CA GLY A 171 -14.19 4.04 -4.94
C GLY A 171 -15.27 3.64 -3.94
N ILE A 172 -14.92 2.87 -2.90
CA ILE A 172 -15.84 2.48 -1.83
C ILE A 172 -16.30 3.72 -1.05
N ASP A 173 -15.36 4.59 -0.66
CA ASP A 173 -15.66 5.78 0.13
C ASP A 173 -16.51 6.78 -0.68
N LEU A 174 -16.28 6.87 -2.00
CA LEU A 174 -17.15 7.62 -2.91
C LEU A 174 -18.57 7.02 -2.96
N GLY A 175 -18.71 5.71 -3.10
CA GLY A 175 -20.03 5.06 -3.09
C GLY A 175 -20.79 5.29 -1.78
N GLN A 176 -20.11 5.22 -0.64
CA GLN A 176 -20.68 5.55 0.67
C GLN A 176 -21.12 7.01 0.76
N LEU A 177 -20.39 7.94 0.16
CA LEU A 177 -20.81 9.34 0.10
C LEU A 177 -22.12 9.49 -0.68
N PHE A 178 -22.28 8.81 -1.82
CA PHE A 178 -23.55 8.80 -2.56
C PHE A 178 -24.71 8.29 -1.70
N GLU A 179 -24.51 7.21 -0.93
CA GLU A 179 -25.52 6.67 0.00
C GLU A 179 -25.86 7.66 1.12
N LYS A 180 -24.84 8.32 1.71
CA LYS A 180 -25.05 9.36 2.74
C LYS A 180 -25.85 10.54 2.19
N VAL A 181 -25.51 11.04 0.98
CA VAL A 181 -26.27 12.12 0.35
C VAL A 181 -27.70 11.66 0.02
N ALA A 182 -27.89 10.44 -0.47
CA ALA A 182 -29.23 9.88 -0.71
C ALA A 182 -30.07 9.87 0.57
N TYR A 183 -29.50 9.41 1.68
CA TYR A 183 -30.15 9.40 2.98
C TYR A 183 -30.50 10.82 3.44
N TRP A 184 -29.57 11.76 3.34
CA TRP A 184 -29.80 13.16 3.69
C TRP A 184 -30.91 13.81 2.85
N VAL A 185 -30.93 13.54 1.54
CA VAL A 185 -31.99 14.02 0.64
C VAL A 185 -33.35 13.44 1.02
N ASN A 186 -33.40 12.17 1.42
CA ASN A 186 -34.62 11.51 1.88
C ASN A 186 -35.14 12.05 3.22
N ASN A 187 -34.26 12.60 4.07
CA ASN A 187 -34.56 13.13 5.40
C ASN A 187 -34.64 14.67 5.42
N ASN A 188 -35.28 15.26 4.41
CA ASN A 188 -35.59 16.70 4.34
C ASN A 188 -34.37 17.64 4.23
N CYS A 189 -33.19 17.16 3.83
CA CYS A 189 -32.03 18.00 3.51
C CYS A 189 -31.64 18.99 4.64
N THR A 190 -31.45 18.54 5.88
CA THR A 190 -31.11 19.45 6.98
C THR A 190 -29.78 20.18 6.74
N PHE A 191 -29.70 21.48 7.09
CA PHE A 191 -28.52 22.31 6.78
C PHE A 191 -27.23 21.79 7.43
N VAL A 192 -27.29 21.40 8.72
CA VAL A 192 -26.12 20.95 9.49
C VAL A 192 -25.51 19.66 8.90
N GLU A 193 -26.35 18.70 8.51
CA GLU A 193 -25.88 17.48 7.84
C GLU A 193 -25.30 17.80 6.45
N GLY A 194 -25.87 18.77 5.73
CA GLY A 194 -25.37 19.25 4.45
C GLY A 194 -23.94 19.80 4.54
N GLU A 195 -23.63 20.62 5.56
CA GLU A 195 -22.26 21.11 5.80
C GLU A 195 -21.27 19.97 6.10
N ASN A 196 -21.66 19.01 6.96
CA ASN A 196 -20.81 17.85 7.25
C ASN A 196 -20.53 17.01 5.98
N LEU A 197 -21.51 16.85 5.10
CA LEU A 197 -21.33 16.16 3.83
C LEU A 197 -20.41 16.93 2.87
N ILE A 198 -20.43 18.26 2.91
CA ILE A 198 -19.51 19.09 2.12
C ILE A 198 -18.09 18.89 2.65
N ASP A 199 -17.88 18.85 3.96
CA ASP A 199 -16.59 18.52 4.56
C ASP A 199 -16.12 17.12 4.16
N ASP A 200 -17.01 16.12 4.15
CA ASP A 200 -16.71 14.77 3.64
C ASP A 200 -16.20 14.80 2.18
N THR A 201 -16.75 15.68 1.32
CA THR A 201 -16.23 15.84 -0.06
C THR A 201 -14.81 16.40 -0.12
N THR A 202 -14.40 17.21 0.86
CA THR A 202 -13.03 17.75 0.93
C THR A 202 -12.03 16.67 1.36
N ASN A 203 -12.40 15.80 2.29
CA ASN A 203 -11.60 14.64 2.68
C ASN A 203 -11.44 13.69 1.49
N LEU A 204 -12.52 13.41 0.76
CA LEU A 204 -12.48 12.57 -0.43
C LEU A 204 -11.61 13.15 -1.56
N LEU A 205 -11.50 14.48 -1.66
CA LEU A 205 -10.58 15.14 -2.60
C LEU A 205 -9.11 14.85 -2.25
N GLN A 206 -8.77 14.82 -0.95
CA GLN A 206 -7.42 14.47 -0.51
C GLN A 206 -7.09 13.01 -0.85
N GLU A 207 -8.04 12.10 -0.67
CA GLU A 207 -7.89 10.70 -1.08
C GLU A 207 -7.70 10.57 -2.59
N LEU A 208 -8.47 11.31 -3.39
CA LEU A 208 -8.32 11.36 -4.85
C LEU A 208 -6.90 11.80 -5.23
N HIS A 209 -6.36 12.84 -4.63
CA HIS A 209 -4.98 13.28 -4.86
C HIS A 209 -3.94 12.22 -4.46
N GLN A 210 -4.19 11.48 -3.38
CA GLN A 210 -3.32 10.39 -2.95
C GLN A 210 -3.36 9.22 -3.95
N VAL A 211 -4.52 8.88 -4.50
CA VAL A 211 -4.67 7.88 -5.57
C VAL A 211 -3.90 8.29 -6.82
N GLU A 212 -4.02 9.54 -7.26
CA GLU A 212 -3.27 10.07 -8.40
C GLU A 212 -1.75 9.97 -8.18
N LYS A 213 -1.28 10.29 -6.98
CA LYS A 213 0.13 10.23 -6.61
C LYS A 213 0.67 8.80 -6.66
N GLU A 214 -0.05 7.82 -6.09
CA GLU A 214 0.38 6.43 -6.13
C GLU A 214 0.31 5.83 -7.55
N LEU A 215 -0.67 6.21 -8.37
CA LEU A 215 -0.72 5.81 -9.79
C LEU A 215 0.47 6.36 -10.59
N ARG A 216 0.82 7.65 -10.43
CA ARG A 216 2.01 8.24 -11.07
C ARG A 216 3.30 7.54 -10.62
N LYS A 217 3.40 7.17 -9.35
CA LYS A 217 4.55 6.40 -8.82
C LYS A 217 4.61 5.00 -9.43
N ALA A 218 3.47 4.33 -9.60
CA ALA A 218 3.38 3.05 -10.27
C ALA A 218 3.79 3.16 -11.75
N GLU A 219 3.35 4.20 -12.46
CA GLU A 219 3.75 4.48 -13.84
C GLU A 219 5.27 4.67 -13.96
N LYS A 220 5.85 5.55 -13.13
CA LYS A 220 7.30 5.81 -13.10
C LYS A 220 8.10 4.54 -12.85
N SER A 221 7.67 3.70 -11.90
CA SER A 221 8.36 2.43 -11.62
C SER A 221 8.28 1.44 -12.78
N LEU A 222 7.18 1.42 -13.54
CA LEU A 222 7.03 0.54 -14.70
C LEU A 222 7.84 1.01 -15.90
N ARG A 223 8.04 2.33 -16.09
CA ARG A 223 8.94 2.85 -17.14
C ARG A 223 10.37 2.33 -17.00
N LEU A 224 10.83 2.15 -15.77
CA LEU A 224 12.16 1.63 -15.45
C LEU A 224 12.26 0.09 -15.55
N ASN A 225 11.13 -0.61 -15.73
CA ASN A 225 11.10 -2.07 -15.73
C ASN A 225 10.63 -2.65 -17.09
N PRO A 226 11.55 -3.18 -17.92
CA PRO A 226 11.21 -3.70 -19.25
C PRO A 226 10.33 -4.97 -19.22
N PHE A 227 10.26 -5.70 -18.10
CA PHE A 227 9.53 -6.99 -18.00
C PHE A 227 8.10 -6.87 -17.44
N GLY A 228 7.52 -5.67 -17.44
CA GLY A 228 6.23 -5.36 -16.78
C GLY A 228 4.96 -5.37 -17.65
N ARG A 229 4.90 -6.04 -18.81
CA ARG A 229 3.77 -5.91 -19.77
C ARG A 229 2.37 -6.11 -19.14
N ASN A 230 2.17 -7.16 -18.34
CA ASN A 230 0.89 -7.41 -17.65
C ASN A 230 0.55 -6.30 -16.63
N LYS A 231 1.57 -5.79 -15.92
CA LYS A 231 1.39 -4.70 -14.96
C LYS A 231 1.05 -3.37 -15.65
N LYS A 232 1.54 -3.15 -16.88
CA LYS A 232 1.18 -1.98 -17.69
C LYS A 232 -0.30 -2.01 -18.13
N GLN A 233 -0.82 -3.20 -18.48
CA GLN A 233 -2.25 -3.34 -18.77
C GLN A 233 -3.12 -3.08 -17.54
N GLN A 234 -2.73 -3.61 -16.38
CA GLN A 234 -3.42 -3.33 -15.10
C GLN A 234 -3.39 -1.84 -14.75
N LEU A 235 -2.27 -1.16 -14.95
CA LEU A 235 -2.17 0.28 -14.71
C LEU A 235 -3.14 1.06 -15.61
N LYS A 236 -3.23 0.71 -16.90
CA LYS A 236 -4.17 1.36 -17.83
C LYS A 236 -5.64 1.16 -17.41
N GLN A 237 -6.00 -0.02 -16.93
CA GLN A 237 -7.34 -0.29 -16.39
C GLN A 237 -7.63 0.57 -15.16
N ASN A 238 -6.66 0.68 -14.24
CA ASN A 238 -6.80 1.52 -13.05
C ASN A 238 -6.93 3.02 -13.41
N GLU A 239 -6.20 3.50 -14.41
CA GLU A 239 -6.32 4.88 -14.90
C GLU A 239 -7.71 5.17 -15.49
N GLN A 240 -8.27 4.21 -16.24
CA GLN A 240 -9.64 4.30 -16.77
C GLN A 240 -10.67 4.32 -15.64
N PHE A 241 -10.49 3.49 -14.61
CA PHE A 241 -11.40 3.48 -13.46
C PHE A 241 -11.30 4.77 -12.64
N LEU A 242 -10.09 5.28 -12.41
CA LEU A 242 -9.89 6.60 -11.78
C LEU A 242 -10.62 7.70 -12.54
N PHE A 243 -10.59 7.68 -13.86
CA PHE A 243 -11.32 8.65 -14.69
C PHE A 243 -12.83 8.61 -14.43
N GLN A 244 -13.42 7.41 -14.33
CA GLN A 244 -14.83 7.25 -13.97
C GLN A 244 -15.15 7.78 -12.57
N LEU A 245 -14.32 7.44 -11.58
CA LEU A 245 -14.53 7.91 -10.20
C LEU A 245 -14.38 9.43 -10.06
N LYS A 246 -13.48 10.07 -10.82
CA LYS A 246 -13.39 11.55 -10.86
C LYS A 246 -14.68 12.21 -11.34
N HIS A 247 -15.34 11.62 -12.33
CA HIS A 247 -16.64 12.10 -12.79
C HIS A 247 -17.71 11.90 -11.72
N GLY A 248 -17.74 10.74 -11.05
CA GLY A 248 -18.62 10.49 -9.91
C GLY A 248 -18.43 11.51 -8.78
N TYR A 249 -17.18 11.78 -8.40
CA TYR A 249 -16.82 12.81 -7.42
C TYR A 249 -17.30 14.22 -7.83
N THR A 250 -17.01 14.62 -9.06
CA THR A 250 -17.42 15.94 -9.57
C THR A 250 -18.94 16.10 -9.58
N TYR A 251 -19.65 15.03 -9.97
CA TYR A 251 -21.09 14.99 -9.96
C TYR A 251 -21.65 15.14 -8.54
N ILE A 252 -21.24 14.29 -7.59
CA ILE A 252 -21.80 14.32 -6.23
C ILE A 252 -21.47 15.62 -5.51
N SER A 253 -20.28 16.18 -5.71
CA SER A 253 -19.92 17.50 -5.17
C SER A 253 -20.84 18.60 -5.69
N SER A 254 -21.12 18.63 -7.01
CA SER A 254 -22.03 19.63 -7.61
C SER A 254 -23.48 19.43 -7.19
N VAL A 255 -23.93 18.18 -7.08
CA VAL A 255 -25.29 17.83 -6.65
C VAL A 255 -25.49 18.21 -5.18
N LEU A 256 -24.52 17.90 -4.32
CA LEU A 256 -24.55 18.23 -2.91
C LEU A 256 -24.65 19.75 -2.68
N THR A 257 -23.84 20.56 -3.38
CA THR A 257 -23.96 22.02 -3.29
C THR A 257 -25.34 22.51 -3.74
N THR A 258 -25.90 21.90 -4.78
CA THR A 258 -27.22 22.27 -5.31
C THR A 258 -28.32 21.95 -4.30
N PHE A 259 -28.31 20.77 -3.68
CA PHE A 259 -29.25 20.43 -2.62
C PHE A 259 -29.07 21.31 -1.37
N ASN A 260 -27.82 21.68 -1.03
CA ASN A 260 -27.55 22.53 0.13
C ASN A 260 -28.02 23.97 -0.09
N ASP A 261 -28.00 24.47 -1.33
CA ASP A 261 -28.60 25.77 -1.65
C ASP A 261 -30.13 25.68 -1.69
N TRP A 262 -30.68 24.58 -2.18
CA TRP A 262 -32.12 24.35 -2.21
C TRP A 262 -32.73 24.20 -0.80
N SER A 263 -32.01 23.58 0.14
CA SER A 263 -32.47 23.47 1.53
C SER A 263 -32.64 24.84 2.19
N LYS A 264 -31.83 25.83 1.83
CA LYS A 264 -31.94 27.22 2.34
C LYS A 264 -33.24 27.91 1.92
N THR A 265 -33.84 27.52 0.78
CA THR A 265 -35.04 28.18 0.24
C THR A 265 -36.35 27.59 0.78
N ASN A 266 -36.29 26.63 1.72
CA ASN A 266 -37.44 26.07 2.45
C ASN A 266 -38.60 25.53 1.58
N SER A 267 -38.31 25.13 0.33
CA SER A 267 -39.30 24.86 -0.72
C SER A 267 -39.20 23.46 -1.36
N LEU A 268 -38.54 22.49 -0.70
CA LEU A 268 -38.35 21.15 -1.28
C LEU A 268 -39.65 20.32 -1.26
N PRO A 269 -40.22 19.94 -2.41
CA PRO A 269 -41.32 18.98 -2.47
C PRO A 269 -40.80 17.59 -2.06
N THR A 270 -41.43 16.97 -1.07
CA THR A 270 -41.02 15.67 -0.50
C THR A 270 -40.98 14.53 -1.51
N VAL A 271 -41.81 14.57 -2.55
CA VAL A 271 -41.90 13.54 -3.60
C VAL A 271 -40.70 13.55 -4.55
N ASP A 272 -40.12 14.72 -4.82
CA ASP A 272 -38.97 14.83 -5.72
C ASP A 272 -37.67 14.48 -5.00
N GLY A 273 -37.56 14.79 -3.71
CA GLY A 273 -36.44 14.36 -2.87
C GLY A 273 -36.28 12.83 -2.83
N GLN A 274 -37.38 12.09 -2.67
CA GLN A 274 -37.34 10.61 -2.66
C GLN A 274 -36.82 10.02 -3.98
N LYS A 275 -37.24 10.55 -5.13
CA LYS A 275 -36.76 10.07 -6.44
C LYS A 275 -35.27 10.34 -6.63
N TRP A 276 -34.79 11.50 -6.18
CA TRP A 276 -33.36 11.82 -6.20
C TRP A 276 -32.56 10.94 -5.25
N ALA A 277 -33.08 10.65 -4.05
CA ALA A 277 -32.45 9.73 -3.11
C ALA A 277 -32.27 8.34 -3.73
N VAL A 278 -33.30 7.77 -4.36
CA VAL A 278 -33.21 6.48 -5.05
C VAL A 278 -32.19 6.53 -6.19
N GLN A 279 -32.20 7.59 -7.01
CA GLN A 279 -31.23 7.76 -8.09
C GLN A 279 -29.77 7.80 -7.57
N LEU A 280 -29.53 8.52 -6.46
CA LEU A 280 -28.22 8.62 -5.84
C LEU A 280 -27.78 7.29 -5.22
N GLN A 281 -28.70 6.56 -4.59
CA GLN A 281 -28.42 5.24 -4.02
C GLN A 281 -27.98 4.24 -5.11
N VAL A 282 -28.71 4.16 -6.23
CA VAL A 282 -28.36 3.26 -7.34
C VAL A 282 -26.98 3.60 -7.93
N LEU A 283 -26.64 4.89 -8.02
CA LEU A 283 -25.31 5.31 -8.47
C LEU A 283 -24.21 4.97 -7.45
N GLY A 284 -24.47 5.12 -6.15
CA GLY A 284 -23.56 4.73 -5.08
C GLY A 284 -23.27 3.23 -5.08
N GLU A 285 -24.32 2.40 -5.17
CA GLU A 285 -24.21 0.94 -5.25
C GLU A 285 -23.39 0.51 -6.49
N TYR A 286 -23.63 1.15 -7.64
CA TYR A 286 -22.86 0.90 -8.86
C TYR A 286 -21.36 1.18 -8.67
N ILE A 287 -21.01 2.33 -8.10
CA ILE A 287 -19.62 2.73 -7.86
C ILE A 287 -18.94 1.74 -6.91
N THR A 288 -19.61 1.37 -5.81
CA THR A 288 -19.11 0.40 -4.83
C THR A 288 -18.90 -0.98 -5.47
N GLU A 289 -19.84 -1.45 -6.30
CA GLU A 289 -19.72 -2.74 -6.99
C GLU A 289 -18.53 -2.74 -7.97
N GLN A 290 -18.33 -1.68 -8.73
CA GLN A 290 -17.17 -1.54 -9.62
C GLN A 290 -15.84 -1.48 -8.85
N ALA A 291 -15.82 -0.78 -7.70
CA ALA A 291 -14.66 -0.74 -6.82
C ALA A 291 -14.29 -2.14 -6.30
N ASN A 292 -15.30 -2.93 -5.90
CA ASN A 292 -15.13 -4.30 -5.40
C ASN A 292 -14.71 -5.28 -6.49
N LYS A 293 -15.27 -5.19 -7.71
CA LYS A 293 -14.80 -5.97 -8.88
C LYS A 293 -13.33 -5.68 -9.19
N ASN A 294 -12.88 -4.45 -8.92
CA ASN A 294 -11.48 -4.08 -9.01
C ASN A 294 -10.61 -4.61 -7.88
N VAL A 295 -11.06 -5.36 -6.88
CA VAL A 295 -10.19 -5.95 -5.83
C VAL A 295 -9.69 -7.34 -6.20
N GLU A 296 -10.57 -8.18 -6.74
CA GLU A 296 -10.30 -9.61 -6.93
C GLU A 296 -10.32 -9.97 -8.42
N ASN A 297 -9.32 -10.72 -8.88
CA ASN A 297 -9.47 -11.52 -10.10
C ASN A 297 -10.46 -12.67 -9.79
N TYR A 298 -11.73 -12.36 -9.55
CA TYR A 298 -12.74 -13.35 -9.21
C TYR A 298 -13.01 -14.24 -10.43
N SER A 299 -12.45 -15.43 -10.39
CA SER A 299 -12.86 -16.55 -11.23
C SER A 299 -14.02 -17.24 -10.52
N ILE A 300 -15.14 -17.45 -11.24
CA ILE A 300 -16.37 -18.18 -10.84
C ILE A 300 -17.30 -17.34 -9.95
N LYS A 301 -18.47 -16.86 -10.39
CA LYS A 301 -19.59 -17.61 -11.00
C LYS A 301 -20.42 -16.67 -11.88
N LYS A 302 -20.61 -17.04 -13.14
CA LYS A 302 -21.63 -16.49 -14.03
C LYS A 302 -23.00 -16.93 -13.52
N SER A 303 -23.60 -16.17 -12.61
CA SER A 303 -25.02 -16.30 -12.27
C SER A 303 -25.51 -15.06 -11.52
N SER A 304 -26.44 -14.37 -12.18
CA SER A 304 -27.40 -13.38 -11.69
C SER A 304 -26.89 -12.05 -11.14
N LEU A 305 -26.19 -11.24 -11.94
CA LEU A 305 -26.24 -9.76 -11.89
C LEU A 305 -25.44 -9.20 -13.08
N ASP A 306 -25.89 -9.49 -14.30
CA ASP A 306 -25.57 -8.70 -15.51
C ASP A 306 -26.29 -7.31 -15.47
N VAL A 307 -26.60 -6.78 -14.29
CA VAL A 307 -27.75 -5.85 -14.07
C VAL A 307 -27.37 -4.38 -13.90
N LEU A 308 -26.09 -4.00 -14.01
CA LEU A 308 -25.72 -2.58 -14.04
C LEU A 308 -24.81 -2.28 -15.23
N ASP A 309 -25.38 -2.41 -16.43
CA ASP A 309 -24.90 -1.61 -17.56
C ASP A 309 -25.32 -0.16 -17.29
N LEU A 310 -24.49 0.84 -17.57
CA LEU A 310 -24.88 2.25 -17.36
C LEU A 310 -26.16 2.60 -18.15
N SER A 311 -26.37 1.88 -19.25
CA SER A 311 -27.55 1.96 -20.11
C SER A 311 -28.85 1.48 -19.43
N SER A 312 -28.76 0.67 -18.38
CA SER A 312 -29.90 0.08 -17.67
C SER A 312 -30.29 0.84 -16.40
N ILE A 313 -29.64 1.96 -16.07
CA ILE A 313 -30.04 2.85 -14.98
C ILE A 313 -30.99 3.91 -15.58
N PRO A 314 -32.33 3.72 -15.54
CA PRO A 314 -33.26 4.71 -16.06
C PRO A 314 -33.17 5.98 -15.21
N LEU A 315 -33.13 7.13 -15.86
CA LEU A 315 -33.30 8.41 -15.17
C LEU A 315 -34.71 8.46 -14.56
N GLN A 316 -34.79 8.43 -13.23
CA GLN A 316 -36.08 8.40 -12.55
C GLN A 316 -36.78 9.77 -12.52
N ILE A 317 -36.02 10.84 -12.73
CA ILE A 317 -36.52 12.23 -12.71
C ILE A 317 -36.88 12.67 -14.12
N ARG A 318 -38.09 13.22 -14.28
CA ARG A 318 -38.55 13.84 -15.54
C ARG A 318 -38.77 15.33 -15.32
N ILE A 319 -38.42 16.12 -16.31
CA ILE A 319 -38.67 17.57 -16.31
C ILE A 319 -40.17 17.77 -16.58
N PRO A 320 -40.86 18.65 -15.83
CA PRO A 320 -42.24 19.00 -16.14
C PRO A 320 -42.38 19.49 -17.59
N PRO A 321 -43.44 19.12 -18.32
CA PRO A 321 -43.59 19.43 -19.75
C PRO A 321 -43.56 20.94 -20.04
N GLU A 322 -43.99 21.77 -19.08
CA GLU A 322 -43.93 23.24 -19.19
C GLU A 322 -42.50 23.79 -19.23
N LEU A 323 -41.54 23.12 -18.58
CA LEU A 323 -40.15 23.56 -18.43
C LEU A 323 -39.21 22.89 -19.44
N GLU A 324 -39.69 21.92 -20.23
CA GLU A 324 -38.87 21.16 -21.16
C GLU A 324 -38.23 22.07 -22.23
N SER A 325 -38.98 23.06 -22.72
CA SER A 325 -38.49 24.07 -23.67
C SER A 325 -37.37 24.96 -23.10
N GLN A 326 -37.32 25.15 -21.78
CA GLN A 326 -36.37 26.03 -21.09
C GLN A 326 -35.15 25.29 -20.52
N ARG A 327 -35.14 23.94 -20.57
CA ARG A 327 -34.10 23.09 -19.99
C ARG A 327 -32.66 23.56 -20.29
N TYR A 328 -32.37 23.84 -21.56
CA TYR A 328 -31.01 24.21 -21.96
C TYR A 328 -30.61 25.60 -21.47
N GLN A 329 -31.54 26.56 -21.48
CA GLN A 329 -31.27 27.91 -20.97
C GLN A 329 -31.01 27.89 -19.46
N LEU A 330 -31.81 27.13 -18.70
CA LEU A 330 -31.62 26.97 -17.25
C LEU A 330 -30.30 26.25 -16.91
N SER A 331 -29.93 25.23 -17.69
CA SER A 331 -28.64 24.53 -17.51
C SER A 331 -27.46 25.49 -17.72
N LEU A 332 -27.44 26.22 -18.83
CA LEU A 332 -26.36 27.18 -19.13
C LEU A 332 -26.29 28.30 -18.09
N TYR A 333 -27.44 28.82 -17.66
CA TYR A 333 -27.52 29.83 -16.61
C TYR A 333 -26.89 29.32 -15.31
N ASN A 334 -27.29 28.13 -14.85
CA ASN A 334 -26.79 27.56 -13.59
C ASN A 334 -25.29 27.21 -13.66
N ASP A 335 -24.81 26.65 -14.76
CA ASP A 335 -23.39 26.34 -14.94
C ASP A 335 -22.53 27.61 -14.96
N THR A 336 -23.02 28.67 -15.62
CA THR A 336 -22.36 29.97 -15.66
C THR A 336 -22.34 30.63 -14.28
N LEU A 337 -23.46 30.56 -13.54
CA LEU A 337 -23.58 31.11 -12.20
C LEU A 337 -22.61 30.41 -11.23
N LYS A 338 -22.56 29.07 -11.25
CA LYS A 338 -21.59 28.28 -10.48
C LYS A 338 -20.13 28.65 -10.79
N LEU A 339 -19.81 28.90 -12.06
CA LEU A 339 -18.46 29.34 -12.45
C LEU A 339 -18.14 30.73 -11.89
N ILE A 340 -19.06 31.68 -12.01
CA ILE A 340 -18.89 33.06 -11.51
C ILE A 340 -18.65 33.05 -10.00
N ASP A 341 -19.44 32.28 -9.24
CA ASP A 341 -19.30 32.23 -7.78
C ASP A 341 -17.98 31.61 -7.34
N LYS A 342 -17.52 30.55 -8.03
CA LYS A 342 -16.18 29.98 -7.79
C LYS A 342 -15.04 30.96 -8.06
N LEU A 343 -15.19 31.83 -9.06
CA LEU A 343 -14.19 32.85 -9.37
C LEU A 343 -14.19 34.01 -8.36
N LYS A 344 -15.32 34.31 -7.73
CA LYS A 344 -15.46 35.35 -6.70
C LYS A 344 -15.00 34.92 -5.30
N ALA A 345 -15.04 33.62 -5.00
CA ALA A 345 -14.64 33.06 -3.70
C ALA A 345 -13.11 32.99 -3.49
N LYS A 346 -12.34 33.68 -4.32
CA LYS A 346 -10.87 33.70 -4.34
C LYS A 346 -10.38 35.13 -4.20
#